data_AF-A0A3S1HPA4-F1
#
_entry.id   AF-A0A3S1HPA4-F1
#
_cell.length_a   1.000
_cell.length_b   1.000
_cell.length_c   1.000
_cell.angle_alpha   90.00
_cell.angle_beta   90.00
_cell.angle_gamma   90.00
#
_symmetry.space_group_name_H-M   'P 1'
#
loop_
_entity.id
_entity.type
_entity.pdbx_description
1 polymer ?
#
loop_
_entity_poly.entity_id
_entity_poly.type
_entity_poly.pdbx_seq_one_letter_code
_entity_poly.pdbx_strand_id
1 'polypeptide(L)'
;MALFRYDTFYTGFVDPYNSQVFTWADGSLAVQDIAMANNESDLTQACVTWHSYYGEFETRECYNTLMPFCVRELEGDVGDTTEAKLSCIEDSTTSTENQQSLMEISDSQMTLTLCVQLCKGMLYTYGLVKGESCKCFLYTYSTWVRHGNLTACGSPCPGNQFQTCSSANASASVLFKTSFYPEVPANCEDLFRQGVRHVATYIVSDGADQWDIPTLPTFHLCYGPIQQIPKPGLDWVGWREGEFIYKFAVRDSDLSALDQCWGYGYGAYPLSIVDAEELDFIMSVLAADNDLRDVLEWEIGYTIQASQKREGWMHPDLYHPSVLADSEYFRCSHVGLCMLMLPGRNESQAFWPAFDDRLEDVYRGVICKTTLNFLGCQSPPTNVQPILTSTTDMTATLCLELCRGQSWTVAAVTESSCYCVDSLLTLDTNSSWSAMDTAECSRRCPGHRSQFCGGANLALWYYLGTSLEDQTAHSCDDIINNGIFFNSTYEISVGNWVTEKQVCGIECAPLNTSTNAQLSTEVTTYRTQVTLTCPLGQEFPDGSTETSLECRFKGWSSIPQNCQETQCSPLVIDNAVVSSPYTSHGSNVTVTCNQGYAMATDRQTSQFSVTCDVNQWVPDPPAC
;
A
#
# COMPACT_ATOMS: atom_id res chain seq x y z
N MET A 1 41.97 -14.81 -54.61
CA MET A 1 41.10 -13.72 -54.10
C MET A 1 39.69 -14.28 -54.09
N ALA A 2 39.23 -14.76 -52.94
CA ALA A 2 37.86 -15.21 -52.76
C ALA A 2 37.03 -13.99 -52.34
N LEU A 3 36.00 -13.69 -53.12
CA LEU A 3 34.97 -12.71 -52.77
C LEU A 3 34.18 -13.30 -51.60
N PHE A 4 34.31 -12.71 -50.41
CA PHE A 4 33.44 -13.02 -49.27
C PHE A 4 32.17 -12.17 -49.40
N ARG A 5 31.00 -12.82 -49.39
CA ARG A 5 29.72 -12.13 -49.23
C ARG A 5 29.62 -11.60 -47.79
N TYR A 6 29.18 -10.36 -47.68
CA TYR A 6 28.84 -9.71 -46.42
C TYR A 6 27.33 -9.80 -46.23
N ASP A 7 26.86 -10.39 -45.13
CA ASP A 7 25.45 -10.38 -44.78
C ASP A 7 25.27 -9.63 -43.44
N THR A 8 24.52 -8.53 -43.50
CA THR A 8 24.20 -7.61 -42.39
C THR A 8 22.99 -8.13 -41.60
N PHE A 9 22.97 -7.97 -40.27
CA PHE A 9 21.76 -8.20 -39.47
C PHE A 9 20.78 -7.03 -39.69
N TYR A 10 19.53 -7.33 -40.05
CA TYR A 10 18.48 -6.33 -40.28
C TYR A 10 17.59 -6.16 -39.04
N THR A 11 17.15 -4.93 -38.79
CA THR A 11 16.38 -4.55 -37.61
C THR A 11 14.93 -4.28 -37.98
N GLY A 12 13.99 -4.66 -37.12
CA GLY A 12 12.57 -4.37 -37.26
C GLY A 12 11.96 -4.07 -35.89
N PHE A 13 10.88 -3.27 -35.91
CA PHE A 13 10.02 -3.01 -34.77
C PHE A 13 9.17 -4.26 -34.50
N VAL A 14 9.11 -4.71 -33.25
CA VAL A 14 8.16 -5.74 -32.84
C VAL A 14 7.50 -5.35 -31.53
N ASP A 15 6.17 -5.42 -31.49
CA ASP A 15 5.39 -5.49 -30.26
C ASP A 15 5.20 -6.98 -29.93
N PRO A 16 6.02 -7.56 -29.04
CA PRO A 16 5.96 -8.98 -28.77
C PRO A 16 4.64 -9.44 -28.12
N TYR A 17 3.86 -8.53 -27.54
CA TYR A 17 2.77 -8.87 -26.62
C TYR A 17 1.48 -8.05 -26.81
N ASN A 18 1.36 -7.28 -27.89
CA ASN A 18 0.27 -6.32 -28.10
C ASN A 18 0.15 -5.31 -26.94
N SER A 19 1.28 -4.97 -26.33
CA SER A 19 1.40 -4.14 -25.12
C SER A 19 1.64 -2.67 -25.44
N GLN A 20 1.65 -2.28 -26.72
CA GLN A 20 2.05 -0.95 -27.20
C GLN A 20 3.52 -0.60 -26.90
N VAL A 21 4.33 -1.58 -26.48
CA VAL A 21 5.77 -1.41 -26.24
C VAL A 21 6.54 -2.07 -27.37
N PHE A 22 7.24 -1.25 -28.14
CA PHE A 22 8.04 -1.73 -29.25
C PHE A 22 9.52 -1.83 -28.87
N THR A 23 10.15 -2.95 -29.21
CA THR A 23 11.59 -3.14 -28.99
C THR A 23 12.28 -3.47 -30.31
N TRP A 24 13.54 -3.04 -30.44
CA TRP A 24 14.35 -3.38 -31.60
C TRP A 24 14.92 -4.80 -31.46
N ALA A 25 14.87 -5.56 -32.55
CA ALA A 25 15.45 -6.90 -32.63
C ALA A 25 16.98 -6.93 -32.43
N ASP A 26 17.67 -5.80 -32.64
CA ASP A 26 19.12 -5.68 -32.47
C ASP A 26 19.56 -5.25 -31.07
N GLY A 27 18.64 -5.01 -30.15
CA GLY A 27 18.95 -4.59 -28.79
C GLY A 27 18.96 -3.07 -28.55
N SER A 28 18.72 -2.24 -29.58
CA SER A 28 18.56 -0.79 -29.39
C SER A 28 17.33 -0.42 -28.57
N LEU A 29 17.43 0.72 -27.87
CA LEU A 29 16.31 1.30 -27.16
C LEU A 29 15.41 2.11 -28.11
N ALA A 30 14.11 2.15 -27.85
CA ALA A 30 13.15 3.02 -28.51
C ALA A 30 13.09 4.37 -27.76
N VAL A 31 14.00 5.30 -28.07
CA VAL A 31 14.16 6.57 -27.31
C VAL A 31 13.39 7.76 -27.91
N GLN A 32 12.46 7.52 -28.83
CA GLN A 32 11.58 8.57 -29.33
C GLN A 32 10.13 8.16 -29.10
N ASP A 33 9.31 9.14 -28.71
CA ASP A 33 7.87 9.16 -28.97
C ASP A 33 7.65 9.06 -30.49
N ILE A 34 7.87 7.87 -31.04
CA ILE A 34 7.26 7.50 -32.31
C ILE A 34 5.79 7.29 -31.93
N ALA A 35 5.06 8.39 -31.84
CA ALA A 35 3.62 8.41 -31.86
C ALA A 35 3.19 7.78 -33.18
N MET A 36 3.12 6.45 -33.22
CA MET A 36 2.40 5.77 -34.27
C MET A 36 0.93 6.09 -34.04
N ALA A 37 0.39 6.92 -34.93
CA ALA A 37 -0.96 7.42 -34.86
C ALA A 37 -1.96 6.30 -34.52
N ASN A 38 -2.72 6.53 -33.45
CA ASN A 38 -3.73 5.67 -32.83
C ASN A 38 -4.92 5.25 -33.73
N ASN A 39 -4.74 4.94 -35.01
CA ASN A 39 -5.90 4.91 -35.93
C ASN A 39 -6.15 3.66 -36.76
N GLU A 40 -5.43 2.55 -36.59
CA GLU A 40 -5.89 1.28 -37.18
C GLU A 40 -5.65 0.10 -36.23
N SER A 41 -6.74 -0.54 -35.81
CA SER A 41 -6.84 -1.66 -34.88
C SER A 41 -6.31 -3.01 -35.41
N ASP A 42 -5.56 -3.01 -36.52
CA ASP A 42 -5.14 -4.24 -37.22
C ASP A 42 -3.60 -4.40 -37.39
N LEU A 43 -2.77 -3.50 -36.84
CA LEU A 43 -1.31 -3.53 -37.02
C LEU A 43 -0.61 -4.49 -36.04
N THR A 44 -0.95 -5.78 -36.06
CA THR A 44 -0.27 -6.77 -35.22
C THR A 44 1.11 -7.21 -35.75
N GLN A 45 1.46 -6.90 -37.01
CA GLN A 45 2.78 -7.22 -37.61
C GLN A 45 3.13 -6.23 -38.73
N ALA A 46 3.65 -5.05 -38.38
CA ALA A 46 4.13 -4.07 -39.35
C ALA A 46 5.64 -3.86 -39.22
N CYS A 47 6.35 -4.07 -40.32
CA CYS A 47 7.78 -3.87 -40.40
C CYS A 47 8.01 -2.41 -40.85
N VAL A 48 8.69 -1.61 -40.01
CA VAL A 48 8.92 -0.17 -40.26
C VAL A 48 10.32 0.04 -40.81
N THR A 49 10.42 0.63 -42.00
CA THR A 49 11.70 0.99 -42.62
C THR A 49 11.90 2.51 -42.63
N TRP A 50 13.06 2.97 -42.15
CA TRP A 50 13.44 4.39 -42.19
C TRP A 50 14.33 4.68 -43.43
N HIS A 51 13.93 5.65 -44.23
CA HIS A 51 14.67 6.08 -45.41
C HIS A 51 15.51 7.33 -45.12
N SER A 52 16.81 7.14 -44.88
CA SER A 52 17.76 8.23 -44.58
C SER A 52 17.86 9.30 -45.69
N TYR A 53 17.49 8.97 -46.93
CA TYR A 53 17.57 9.89 -48.07
C TYR A 53 16.35 10.83 -48.19
N TYR A 54 15.20 10.47 -47.59
CA TYR A 54 13.95 11.23 -47.71
C TYR A 54 13.33 11.64 -46.37
N GLY A 55 13.80 11.08 -45.25
CA GLY A 55 13.31 11.43 -43.91
C GLY A 55 11.88 10.95 -43.64
N GLU A 56 11.42 9.91 -44.33
CA GLU A 56 10.07 9.34 -44.18
C GLU A 56 10.13 7.88 -43.71
N PHE A 57 9.07 7.45 -43.03
CA PHE A 57 8.83 6.07 -42.59
C PHE A 57 7.85 5.38 -43.54
N GLU A 58 8.16 4.16 -43.98
CA GLU A 58 7.23 3.31 -44.74
C GLU A 58 6.90 2.06 -43.89
N THR A 59 5.60 1.78 -43.70
CA THR A 59 5.08 0.57 -43.04
C THR A 59 4.68 -0.47 -44.10
N ARG A 60 5.06 -1.74 -43.89
CA ARG A 60 4.56 -2.87 -44.71
C ARG A 60 4.04 -4.03 -43.87
N GLU A 61 3.00 -4.68 -44.38
CA GLU A 61 2.44 -5.94 -43.84
C GLU A 61 3.44 -7.09 -44.05
N CYS A 62 3.84 -7.75 -42.96
CA CYS A 62 4.79 -8.86 -43.00
C CYS A 62 4.01 -10.19 -43.23
N TYR A 63 3.75 -10.57 -44.48
CA TYR A 63 2.94 -11.77 -44.78
C TYR A 63 3.69 -13.11 -44.61
N ASN A 64 3.13 -13.94 -43.72
CA ASN A 64 3.01 -15.40 -43.69
C ASN A 64 4.24 -16.34 -43.62
N THR A 65 4.27 -17.01 -42.45
CA THR A 65 4.51 -18.44 -42.17
C THR A 65 5.89 -19.03 -42.50
N LEU A 66 6.61 -19.33 -41.42
CA LEU A 66 7.90 -20.02 -41.29
C LEU A 66 9.11 -19.07 -41.32
N MET A 67 9.44 -18.56 -40.13
CA MET A 67 10.58 -17.72 -39.74
C MET A 67 10.47 -16.22 -40.11
N PRO A 68 10.43 -15.30 -39.12
CA PRO A 68 10.37 -13.87 -39.38
C PRO A 68 11.79 -13.33 -39.61
N PHE A 69 12.18 -13.12 -40.86
CA PHE A 69 13.26 -12.19 -41.17
C PHE A 69 12.75 -11.23 -42.24
N CYS A 70 12.66 -9.94 -41.90
CA CYS A 70 12.61 -8.89 -42.90
C CYS A 70 14.01 -8.69 -43.45
N VAL A 71 14.21 -9.09 -44.70
CA VAL A 71 15.49 -8.95 -45.41
C VAL A 71 15.38 -7.81 -46.42
N ARG A 72 16.32 -6.87 -46.38
CA ARG A 72 16.65 -6.03 -47.54
C ARG A 72 18.16 -5.94 -47.71
N GLU A 73 18.73 -6.70 -48.64
CA GLU A 73 20.13 -6.53 -49.10
C GLU A 73 20.43 -5.04 -49.40
N LEU A 74 21.33 -4.44 -48.62
CA LEU A 74 22.04 -3.23 -49.04
C LEU A 74 23.39 -3.67 -49.61
N GLU A 75 23.44 -3.85 -50.93
CA GLU A 75 24.70 -4.04 -51.65
C GLU A 75 25.58 -2.79 -51.49
N GLY A 76 26.68 -2.95 -50.78
CA GLY A 76 27.72 -1.92 -50.64
C GLY A 76 29.09 -2.58 -50.54
N ASP A 77 29.80 -2.62 -51.67
CA ASP A 77 31.17 -3.11 -51.78
C ASP A 77 32.13 -2.07 -51.18
N VAL A 78 32.59 -2.29 -49.94
CA VAL A 78 33.62 -1.45 -49.31
C VAL A 78 34.66 -2.35 -48.65
N GLY A 79 35.87 -2.31 -49.20
CA GLY A 79 37.03 -2.97 -48.62
C GLY A 79 37.39 -2.39 -47.25
N ASP A 80 37.65 -3.31 -46.33
CA ASP A 80 38.36 -3.14 -45.06
C ASP A 80 37.68 -2.23 -43.99
N THR A 81 37.48 -2.81 -42.79
CA THR A 81 37.18 -2.17 -41.49
C THR A 81 35.74 -1.77 -41.08
N THR A 82 34.67 -2.09 -41.82
CA THR A 82 33.30 -1.86 -41.29
C THR A 82 32.94 -2.89 -40.20
N GLU A 83 33.11 -2.49 -38.94
CA GLU A 83 32.60 -3.23 -37.77
C GLU A 83 31.06 -3.29 -37.84
N ALA A 84 30.49 -4.50 -37.86
CA ALA A 84 29.04 -4.70 -37.82
C ALA A 84 28.50 -4.48 -36.39
N LYS A 85 27.26 -3.98 -36.28
CA LYS A 85 26.59 -3.73 -34.99
C LYS A 85 26.48 -5.00 -34.12
N LEU A 86 26.23 -6.13 -34.77
CA LEU A 86 26.25 -7.48 -34.21
C LEU A 86 27.19 -8.37 -35.03
N SER A 87 27.95 -9.22 -34.36
CA SER A 87 28.86 -10.20 -34.97
C SER A 87 28.67 -11.58 -34.35
N CYS A 88 28.49 -12.60 -35.19
CA CYS A 88 28.47 -13.99 -34.74
C CYS A 88 29.90 -14.54 -34.68
N ILE A 89 30.29 -15.08 -33.53
CA ILE A 89 31.65 -15.54 -33.24
C ILE A 89 31.65 -16.98 -32.75
N GLU A 90 32.75 -17.71 -32.96
CA GLU A 90 32.91 -19.05 -32.40
C GLU A 90 33.53 -18.99 -30.99
N ASP A 91 32.91 -19.67 -30.03
CA ASP A 91 33.48 -19.90 -28.71
C ASP A 91 34.65 -20.87 -28.86
N SER A 92 35.84 -20.37 -29.21
CA SER A 92 37.02 -21.22 -29.30
C SER A 92 37.37 -21.72 -27.90
N THR A 93 37.15 -23.00 -27.63
CA THR A 93 37.43 -23.66 -26.33
C THR A 93 38.94 -23.77 -26.00
N THR A 94 39.81 -23.02 -26.68
CA THR A 94 41.27 -23.26 -26.70
C THR A 94 42.14 -22.07 -26.30
N SER A 95 41.71 -21.19 -25.38
CA SER A 95 42.70 -20.36 -24.66
C SER A 95 42.36 -20.21 -23.18
N THR A 96 42.93 -21.11 -22.38
CA THR A 96 42.76 -21.27 -20.94
C THR A 96 43.45 -20.21 -20.07
N GLU A 97 43.94 -19.07 -20.57
CA GLU A 97 44.84 -18.27 -19.71
C GLU A 97 44.83 -16.74 -19.77
N ASN A 98 43.96 -16.05 -20.51
CA ASN A 98 43.87 -14.57 -20.37
C ASN A 98 42.55 -13.91 -20.84
N GLN A 99 41.53 -14.69 -21.19
CA GLN A 99 40.20 -14.17 -21.54
C GLN A 99 39.31 -14.12 -20.28
N GLN A 100 39.72 -13.39 -19.26
CA GLN A 100 38.83 -13.11 -18.14
C GLN A 100 37.80 -12.08 -18.60
N SER A 101 36.57 -12.54 -18.85
CA SER A 101 35.42 -11.65 -18.79
C SER A 101 35.49 -10.91 -17.46
N LEU A 102 35.47 -9.58 -17.52
CA LEU A 102 35.54 -8.74 -16.32
C LEU A 102 34.21 -8.80 -15.54
N MET A 103 33.15 -9.23 -16.22
CA MET A 103 31.82 -9.47 -15.69
C MET A 103 31.12 -10.57 -16.49
N GLU A 104 30.46 -11.48 -15.77
CA GLU A 104 29.57 -12.50 -16.32
C GLU A 104 28.28 -12.50 -15.50
N ILE A 105 27.15 -12.36 -16.20
CA ILE A 105 25.80 -12.30 -15.64
C ILE A 105 24.98 -13.39 -16.31
N SER A 106 24.14 -14.09 -15.54
CA SER A 106 23.20 -15.09 -16.05
C SER A 106 21.80 -14.72 -15.62
N ASP A 107 20.86 -14.71 -16.57
CA ASP A 107 19.45 -14.38 -16.35
C ASP A 107 18.58 -15.30 -17.19
N SER A 108 17.57 -15.94 -16.57
CA SER A 108 16.65 -16.85 -17.27
C SER A 108 15.76 -16.14 -18.29
N GLN A 109 15.67 -14.81 -18.21
CA GLN A 109 14.99 -13.91 -19.14
C GLN A 109 16.00 -12.99 -19.86
N MET A 110 17.23 -13.48 -20.10
CA MET A 110 18.24 -12.70 -20.82
C MET A 110 17.71 -12.20 -22.17
N THR A 111 17.94 -10.92 -22.45
CA THR A 111 17.67 -10.28 -23.74
C THR A 111 18.94 -9.61 -24.26
N LEU A 112 19.02 -9.38 -25.57
CA LEU A 112 20.13 -8.64 -26.15
C LEU A 112 20.13 -7.19 -25.65
N THR A 113 18.95 -6.55 -25.53
CA THR A 113 18.82 -5.22 -24.92
C THR A 113 19.35 -5.21 -23.49
N LEU A 114 18.96 -6.17 -22.66
CA LEU A 114 19.42 -6.27 -21.28
C LEU A 114 20.95 -6.37 -21.21
N CYS A 115 21.54 -7.27 -21.98
CA CYS A 115 23.00 -7.43 -22.00
C CYS A 115 23.71 -6.17 -22.50
N VAL A 116 23.17 -5.50 -23.53
CA VAL A 116 23.69 -4.21 -24.02
C VAL A 116 23.70 -3.15 -22.91
N GLN A 117 22.58 -2.99 -22.21
CA GLN A 117 22.43 -1.98 -21.16
C GLN A 117 23.33 -2.27 -19.95
N LEU A 118 23.46 -3.54 -19.55
CA LEU A 118 24.36 -3.95 -18.46
C LEU A 118 25.83 -3.65 -18.79
N CYS A 119 26.29 -4.05 -19.98
CA CYS A 119 27.67 -3.79 -20.39
C CYS A 119 27.94 -2.29 -20.55
N LYS A 120 26.98 -1.53 -21.10
CA LYS A 120 27.08 -0.07 -21.27
C LYS A 120 27.12 0.65 -19.92
N GLY A 121 26.23 0.30 -18.99
CA GLY A 121 26.16 0.87 -17.64
C GLY A 121 27.44 0.72 -16.83
N MET A 122 28.16 -0.37 -17.05
CA MET A 122 29.45 -0.66 -16.42
C MET A 122 30.66 -0.15 -17.21
N LEU A 123 30.44 0.66 -18.26
CA LEU A 123 31.47 1.24 -19.13
C LEU A 123 32.34 0.20 -19.87
N TYR A 124 31.76 -0.96 -20.18
CA TYR A 124 32.41 -1.91 -21.07
C TYR A 124 32.20 -1.54 -22.54
N THR A 125 33.23 -1.72 -23.35
CA THR A 125 33.21 -1.42 -24.79
C THR A 125 32.49 -2.51 -25.58
N TYR A 126 32.54 -3.75 -25.11
CA TYR A 126 32.00 -4.92 -25.79
C TYR A 126 31.16 -5.78 -24.85
N GLY A 127 30.19 -6.45 -25.43
CA GLY A 127 29.40 -7.48 -24.75
C GLY A 127 29.17 -8.69 -25.63
N LEU A 128 28.98 -9.83 -25.00
CA LEU A 128 28.71 -11.12 -25.62
C LEU A 128 27.47 -11.69 -24.95
N VAL A 129 26.48 -12.10 -25.74
CA VAL A 129 25.30 -12.80 -25.24
C VAL A 129 25.23 -14.22 -25.80
N LYS A 130 24.95 -15.18 -24.91
CA LYS A 130 24.84 -16.62 -25.19
C LYS A 130 23.75 -17.27 -24.34
N GLY A 131 22.58 -17.50 -24.92
CA GLY A 131 21.42 -18.03 -24.21
C GLY A 131 21.04 -17.13 -23.03
N GLU A 132 21.16 -17.66 -21.82
CA GLU A 132 20.91 -16.95 -20.55
C GLU A 132 22.12 -16.14 -20.05
N SER A 133 23.28 -16.25 -20.69
CA SER A 133 24.54 -15.64 -20.24
C SER A 133 24.88 -14.35 -21.00
N CYS A 134 25.33 -13.34 -20.27
CA CYS A 134 25.90 -12.09 -20.77
C CYS A 134 27.30 -11.87 -20.20
N LYS A 135 28.27 -11.53 -21.06
CA LYS A 135 29.67 -11.27 -20.68
C LYS A 135 30.13 -9.94 -21.22
N CYS A 136 30.79 -9.13 -20.40
CA CYS A 136 31.23 -7.79 -20.78
C CYS A 136 32.76 -7.66 -20.76
N PHE A 137 33.31 -6.89 -21.71
CA PHE A 137 34.75 -6.74 -21.94
C PHE A 137 35.14 -5.30 -22.28
N LEU A 138 36.33 -4.86 -21.85
CA LEU A 138 36.88 -3.54 -22.19
C LEU A 138 37.49 -3.49 -23.59
N TYR A 139 38.06 -4.60 -24.07
CA TYR A 139 38.80 -4.69 -25.32
C TYR A 139 38.40 -5.96 -26.08
N THR A 140 38.41 -5.90 -27.42
CA THR A 140 38.36 -7.10 -28.26
C THR A 140 39.72 -7.76 -28.29
N TYR A 141 39.76 -9.10 -28.35
CA TYR A 141 41.00 -9.82 -28.57
C TYR A 141 41.15 -10.14 -30.05
N SER A 142 42.38 -10.16 -30.56
CA SER A 142 42.69 -10.47 -31.96
C SER A 142 42.35 -11.92 -32.38
N THR A 143 41.94 -12.76 -31.43
CA THR A 143 41.64 -14.19 -31.63
C THR A 143 40.17 -14.50 -31.89
N TRP A 144 39.30 -13.50 -31.95
CA TRP A 144 37.87 -13.72 -32.16
C TRP A 144 37.62 -14.02 -33.64
N VAL A 145 37.40 -15.29 -33.94
CA VAL A 145 37.14 -15.74 -35.31
C VAL A 145 35.65 -15.59 -35.57
N ARG A 146 35.31 -14.88 -36.66
CA ARG A 146 33.91 -14.82 -37.14
C ARG A 146 33.42 -16.23 -37.41
N HIS A 147 32.29 -16.58 -36.82
CA HIS A 147 31.70 -17.90 -37.03
C HIS A 147 31.22 -18.00 -38.48
N GLY A 148 31.71 -19.00 -39.22
CA GLY A 148 31.39 -19.16 -40.64
C GLY A 148 29.93 -19.50 -40.94
N ASN A 149 29.16 -19.89 -39.92
CA ASN A 149 27.73 -20.17 -40.03
C ASN A 149 26.90 -19.24 -39.13
N LEU A 150 26.19 -18.28 -39.72
CA LEU A 150 25.37 -17.31 -39.00
C LEU A 150 24.15 -17.92 -38.31
N THR A 151 23.67 -19.09 -38.76
CA THR A 151 22.50 -19.74 -38.13
C THR A 151 22.80 -20.21 -36.70
N ALA A 152 24.08 -20.36 -36.33
CA ALA A 152 24.49 -20.73 -34.99
C ALA A 152 24.17 -19.61 -33.96
N CYS A 153 24.08 -18.36 -34.40
CA CYS A 153 23.72 -17.22 -33.55
C CYS A 153 22.25 -16.81 -33.63
N GLY A 154 21.49 -17.35 -34.59
CA GLY A 154 20.09 -16.96 -34.84
C GLY A 154 19.08 -17.54 -33.86
N SER A 155 19.50 -18.10 -32.72
CA SER A 155 18.55 -18.58 -31.71
C SER A 155 17.94 -17.41 -30.93
N PRO A 156 16.63 -17.46 -30.64
CA PRO A 156 15.95 -16.41 -29.90
C PRO A 156 16.51 -16.26 -28.48
N CYS A 157 16.44 -15.05 -27.94
CA CYS A 157 16.74 -14.77 -26.54
C CYS A 157 15.64 -15.32 -25.63
N PRO A 158 15.97 -15.89 -24.45
CA PRO A 158 14.99 -16.37 -23.49
C PRO A 158 13.94 -15.34 -23.08
N GLY A 159 14.35 -14.09 -22.83
CA GLY A 159 13.42 -13.02 -22.42
C GLY A 159 12.77 -12.24 -23.57
N ASN A 160 13.20 -12.46 -24.82
CA ASN A 160 12.61 -11.80 -25.98
C ASN A 160 12.84 -12.64 -27.24
N GLN A 161 11.79 -13.31 -27.71
CA GLN A 161 11.86 -14.20 -28.88
C GLN A 161 12.23 -13.51 -30.21
N PHE A 162 12.17 -12.17 -30.26
CA PHE A 162 12.52 -11.39 -31.45
C PHE A 162 13.97 -10.90 -31.45
N GLN A 163 14.68 -11.08 -30.34
CA GLN A 163 16.11 -10.80 -30.26
C GLN A 163 16.90 -12.10 -30.37
N THR A 164 18.12 -12.02 -30.90
CA THR A 164 18.98 -13.19 -31.08
C THR A 164 20.08 -13.24 -30.03
N CYS A 165 20.12 -14.31 -29.22
CA CYS A 165 21.10 -14.48 -28.16
C CYS A 165 22.01 -15.70 -28.36
N SER A 166 21.91 -16.43 -29.47
CA SER A 166 22.51 -17.78 -29.68
C SER A 166 22.07 -18.81 -28.62
N SER A 167 21.99 -20.10 -28.97
CA SER A 167 21.54 -21.10 -27.98
C SER A 167 22.64 -21.39 -26.95
N ALA A 168 22.28 -21.76 -25.72
CA ALA A 168 23.25 -22.18 -24.70
C ALA A 168 24.16 -23.33 -25.18
N ASN A 169 23.65 -24.17 -26.10
CA ASN A 169 24.36 -25.32 -26.66
C ASN A 169 25.11 -25.01 -27.97
N ALA A 170 25.05 -23.77 -28.46
CA ALA A 170 25.76 -23.39 -29.67
C ALA A 170 27.26 -23.25 -29.39
N SER A 171 28.09 -23.58 -30.37
CA SER A 171 29.51 -23.21 -30.40
C SER A 171 29.73 -21.74 -30.73
N ALA A 172 28.65 -20.95 -30.80
CA ALA A 172 28.69 -19.56 -31.24
C ALA A 172 28.00 -18.64 -30.23
N SER A 173 28.46 -17.39 -30.21
CA SER A 173 27.95 -16.32 -29.35
C SER A 173 27.68 -15.06 -30.18
N VAL A 174 26.79 -14.18 -29.70
CA VAL A 174 26.54 -12.87 -30.33
C VAL A 174 27.40 -11.81 -29.66
N LEU A 175 28.37 -11.27 -30.38
CA LEU A 175 29.23 -10.15 -29.96
C LEU A 175 28.66 -8.82 -30.45
N PHE A 176 28.69 -7.83 -29.58
CA PHE A 176 28.31 -6.46 -29.90
C PHE A 176 29.26 -5.44 -29.27
N LYS A 177 29.27 -4.23 -29.83
CA LYS A 177 30.02 -3.09 -29.30
C LYS A 177 29.02 -2.08 -28.74
N THR A 178 29.19 -1.69 -27.47
CA THR A 178 28.25 -0.81 -26.76
C THR A 178 28.13 0.57 -27.41
N SER A 179 29.19 1.06 -28.07
CA SER A 179 29.17 2.33 -28.80
C SER A 179 28.22 2.36 -30.00
N PHE A 180 27.75 1.21 -30.49
CA PHE A 180 26.74 1.14 -31.54
C PHE A 180 25.29 1.26 -31.02
N TYR A 181 25.13 1.38 -29.71
CA TYR A 181 23.86 1.61 -29.02
C TYR A 181 23.94 2.96 -28.32
N PRO A 182 23.97 4.08 -29.07
CA PRO A 182 24.15 5.41 -28.49
C PRO A 182 22.96 5.81 -27.62
N GLU A 183 21.80 5.21 -27.85
CA GLU A 183 20.55 5.43 -27.13
C GLU A 183 20.72 5.36 -25.60
N VAL A 184 20.32 6.42 -24.92
CA VAL A 184 20.31 6.50 -23.46
C VAL A 184 18.85 6.73 -23.03
N PRO A 185 18.28 5.86 -22.17
CA PRO A 185 16.92 6.02 -21.65
C PRO A 185 16.79 7.32 -20.84
N ALA A 186 15.61 7.95 -20.82
CA ALA A 186 15.43 9.21 -20.09
C ALA A 186 15.36 9.02 -18.57
N ASN A 187 14.96 7.84 -18.12
CA ASN A 187 14.92 7.48 -16.71
C ASN A 187 14.92 5.95 -16.57
N CYS A 188 14.88 5.45 -15.34
CA CYS A 188 14.85 4.01 -15.09
C CYS A 188 13.51 3.36 -15.49
N GLU A 189 12.41 4.12 -15.57
CA GLU A 189 11.11 3.62 -16.04
C GLU A 189 11.17 3.27 -17.54
N ASP A 190 11.83 4.09 -18.35
CA ASP A 190 12.06 3.82 -19.77
C ASP A 190 12.82 2.50 -20.00
N LEU A 191 13.79 2.18 -19.14
CA LEU A 191 14.50 0.90 -19.18
C LEU A 191 13.56 -0.26 -18.88
N PHE A 192 12.72 -0.11 -17.85
CA PHE A 192 11.78 -1.14 -17.43
C PHE A 192 10.71 -1.41 -18.51
N ARG A 193 10.15 -0.33 -19.10
CA ARG A 193 9.22 -0.43 -20.23
C ARG A 193 9.83 -1.22 -21.38
N GLN A 194 11.13 -1.11 -21.59
CA GLN A 194 11.87 -1.81 -22.65
C GLN A 194 12.36 -3.21 -22.27
N GLY A 195 11.87 -3.76 -21.15
CA GLY A 195 12.15 -5.13 -20.72
C GLY A 195 13.47 -5.31 -19.98
N VAL A 196 14.15 -4.22 -19.57
CA VAL A 196 15.35 -4.27 -18.73
C VAL A 196 14.92 -4.36 -17.27
N ARG A 197 14.88 -5.59 -16.73
CA ARG A 197 14.37 -5.88 -15.37
C ARG A 197 15.47 -6.23 -14.35
N HIS A 198 16.73 -6.22 -14.76
CA HIS A 198 17.85 -6.56 -13.88
C HIS A 198 18.32 -5.37 -13.07
N VAL A 199 18.75 -5.62 -11.84
CA VAL A 199 19.33 -4.62 -10.95
C VAL A 199 20.78 -4.32 -11.34
N ALA A 200 21.11 -3.11 -11.77
CA ALA A 200 22.48 -2.72 -12.10
C ALA A 200 22.68 -1.20 -12.16
N THR A 201 23.92 -0.76 -12.37
CA THR A 201 24.21 0.61 -12.77
C THR A 201 23.92 0.76 -14.26
N TYR A 202 23.15 1.78 -14.62
CA TYR A 202 22.81 2.09 -16.01
C TYR A 202 23.20 3.53 -16.33
N ILE A 203 23.32 3.81 -17.63
CA ILE A 203 23.45 5.19 -18.09
C ILE A 203 22.03 5.65 -18.44
N VAL A 204 21.56 6.73 -17.84
CA VAL A 204 20.29 7.40 -18.17
C VAL A 204 20.59 8.87 -18.54
N SER A 205 19.71 9.55 -19.27
CA SER A 205 19.84 10.97 -19.53
C SER A 205 19.13 11.76 -18.43
N ASP A 206 19.67 12.89 -17.97
CA ASP A 206 19.13 13.66 -16.83
C ASP A 206 17.81 14.40 -17.13
N GLY A 207 17.03 13.99 -18.14
CA GLY A 207 15.75 14.62 -18.50
C GLY A 207 15.83 16.10 -18.89
N ALA A 208 17.03 16.69 -18.95
CA ALA A 208 17.21 18.08 -19.35
C ALA A 208 16.91 18.21 -20.85
N ASP A 209 16.01 19.13 -21.18
CA ASP A 209 15.59 19.45 -22.55
C ASP A 209 16.75 19.43 -23.54
N GLN A 210 16.54 18.71 -24.64
CA GLN A 210 17.51 18.22 -25.63
C GLN A 210 18.30 19.31 -26.40
N TRP A 211 18.24 20.57 -25.97
CA TRP A 211 18.76 21.74 -26.70
C TRP A 211 19.91 22.49 -26.01
N ASP A 212 20.21 22.21 -24.74
CA ASP A 212 21.38 22.79 -24.08
C ASP A 212 22.54 21.78 -23.97
N ILE A 213 23.74 22.30 -24.19
CA ILE A 213 25.06 21.64 -24.30
C ILE A 213 25.16 20.35 -23.46
N PRO A 214 25.64 19.21 -24.03
CA PRO A 214 25.61 17.92 -23.35
C PRO A 214 26.42 17.97 -22.05
N THR A 215 25.70 18.02 -20.93
CA THR A 215 26.25 17.62 -19.65
C THR A 215 26.65 16.15 -19.76
N LEU A 216 27.74 15.77 -19.10
CA LEU A 216 28.21 14.39 -19.11
C LEU A 216 27.05 13.47 -18.69
N PRO A 217 26.85 12.32 -19.36
CA PRO A 217 25.81 11.38 -18.97
C PRO A 217 26.01 11.01 -17.50
N THR A 218 24.93 11.10 -16.72
CA THR A 218 24.92 10.74 -15.31
C THR A 218 24.78 9.23 -15.17
N PHE A 219 25.60 8.66 -14.30
CA PHE A 219 25.47 7.28 -13.90
C PHE A 219 24.40 7.23 -12.82
N HIS A 220 23.22 6.74 -13.20
CA HIS A 220 22.22 6.39 -12.21
C HIS A 220 22.36 4.91 -11.94
N LEU A 221 22.50 4.54 -10.67
CA LEU A 221 22.16 3.18 -10.30
C LEU A 221 20.66 3.06 -10.61
N CYS A 222 20.23 2.29 -11.61
CA CYS A 222 18.82 1.99 -11.71
C CYS A 222 18.56 0.79 -10.82
N TYR A 223 18.00 1.13 -9.67
CA TYR A 223 17.42 0.21 -8.73
C TYR A 223 16.25 -0.50 -9.47
N GLY A 224 16.49 -1.62 -10.15
CA GLY A 224 15.50 -2.70 -10.03
C GLY A 224 15.48 -3.05 -8.54
N PRO A 225 14.33 -3.19 -7.89
CA PRO A 225 14.13 -2.86 -6.46
C PRO A 225 15.36 -3.17 -5.60
N ILE A 226 16.12 -2.14 -5.24
CA ILE A 226 17.34 -2.30 -4.47
C ILE A 226 17.09 -2.00 -3.00
N GLN A 227 17.93 -2.71 -2.28
CA GLN A 227 18.22 -2.78 -0.87
C GLN A 227 18.88 -1.52 -0.30
N GLN A 228 18.22 -0.92 0.70
CA GLN A 228 18.81 -0.86 2.05
C GLN A 228 18.09 -1.80 3.04
N ILE A 229 17.44 -2.81 2.48
CA ILE A 229 16.76 -3.88 3.21
C ILE A 229 17.57 -5.16 2.97
N PRO A 230 17.87 -6.01 3.98
CA PRO A 230 18.69 -7.20 3.77
C PRO A 230 18.11 -8.08 2.66
N LYS A 231 18.91 -8.32 1.60
CA LYS A 231 18.64 -9.20 0.43
C LYS A 231 17.23 -9.80 0.34
N PRO A 232 16.24 -9.09 -0.24
CA PRO A 232 15.01 -9.71 -0.68
C PRO A 232 15.31 -10.72 -1.80
N GLY A 233 14.55 -11.82 -1.83
CA GLY A 233 14.54 -12.76 -2.95
C GLY A 233 14.13 -12.08 -4.27
N LEU A 234 14.38 -12.76 -5.38
CA LEU A 234 14.27 -12.27 -6.76
C LEU A 234 12.85 -11.84 -7.22
N ASP A 235 11.84 -11.85 -6.34
CA ASP A 235 10.42 -11.78 -6.72
C ASP A 235 9.72 -10.45 -6.35
N TRP A 236 10.47 -9.44 -5.93
CA TRP A 236 9.92 -8.12 -5.58
C TRP A 236 10.11 -7.13 -6.73
N VAL A 237 9.21 -6.13 -6.87
CA VAL A 237 9.22 -5.09 -7.91
C VAL A 237 9.14 -3.70 -7.26
N GLY A 238 10.00 -2.76 -7.64
CA GLY A 238 10.05 -1.41 -7.06
C GLY A 238 9.25 -0.39 -7.86
N TRP A 239 8.71 0.63 -7.19
CA TRP A 239 8.01 1.80 -7.75
C TRP A 239 8.57 3.10 -7.17
N ARG A 240 8.55 4.21 -7.95
CA ARG A 240 9.06 5.56 -7.61
C ARG A 240 10.37 5.55 -6.81
N GLU A 241 11.51 5.35 -7.47
CA GLU A 241 12.85 5.29 -6.82
C GLU A 241 12.98 4.23 -5.69
N GLY A 242 12.10 3.23 -5.65
CA GLY A 242 12.07 2.23 -4.58
C GLY A 242 11.35 2.70 -3.33
N GLU A 243 10.54 3.78 -3.44
CA GLU A 243 9.64 4.23 -2.40
C GLU A 243 8.64 3.15 -2.00
N PHE A 244 8.27 2.24 -2.89
CA PHE A 244 7.47 1.11 -2.50
C PHE A 244 7.94 -0.12 -3.25
N ILE A 245 7.97 -1.25 -2.55
CA ILE A 245 8.32 -2.53 -3.13
C ILE A 245 7.11 -3.44 -3.04
N TYR A 246 6.77 -4.04 -4.17
CA TYR A 246 5.61 -4.90 -4.35
C TYR A 246 6.03 -6.35 -4.55
N LYS A 247 5.29 -7.27 -3.97
CA LYS A 247 5.37 -8.69 -4.28
C LYS A 247 4.03 -9.18 -4.79
N PHE A 248 4.08 -9.80 -5.95
CA PHE A 248 2.93 -10.43 -6.59
C PHE A 248 3.05 -11.93 -6.36
N ALA A 249 2.09 -12.50 -5.65
CA ALA A 249 2.13 -13.91 -5.33
C ALA A 249 0.78 -14.55 -5.58
N VAL A 250 0.81 -15.77 -6.11
CA VAL A 250 -0.37 -16.65 -6.12
C VAL A 250 -0.58 -17.17 -4.69
N ARG A 251 -1.80 -17.03 -4.20
CA ARG A 251 -2.19 -17.31 -2.81
C ARG A 251 -2.10 -18.82 -2.53
N ASP A 252 -1.50 -19.15 -1.40
CA ASP A 252 -1.64 -20.48 -0.79
C ASP A 252 -3.00 -20.54 -0.09
N SER A 253 -3.80 -21.59 -0.33
CA SER A 253 -5.21 -21.66 0.07
C SER A 253 -5.42 -21.48 1.58
N ASP A 254 -4.40 -21.78 2.37
CA ASP A 254 -4.48 -21.85 3.82
C ASP A 254 -4.17 -20.53 4.55
N LEU A 255 -3.66 -19.51 3.86
CA LEU A 255 -3.29 -18.23 4.47
C LEU A 255 -4.19 -17.10 4.01
N SER A 256 -4.49 -16.14 4.90
CA SER A 256 -5.10 -14.88 4.49
C SER A 256 -4.07 -14.03 3.73
N ALA A 257 -4.49 -13.18 2.78
CA ALA A 257 -3.60 -12.23 2.11
C ALA A 257 -2.77 -11.42 3.12
N LEU A 258 -3.38 -11.06 4.23
CA LEU A 258 -2.77 -10.29 5.29
C LEU A 258 -1.66 -11.08 6.02
N ASP A 259 -1.88 -12.35 6.34
CA ASP A 259 -0.85 -13.20 6.96
C ASP A 259 0.24 -13.57 5.94
N GLN A 260 -0.12 -13.74 4.67
CA GLN A 260 0.82 -14.03 3.59
C GLN A 260 1.78 -12.85 3.37
N CYS A 261 1.26 -11.62 3.26
CA CYS A 261 2.09 -10.43 3.11
C CYS A 261 2.98 -10.22 4.33
N TRP A 262 2.43 -10.34 5.53
CA TRP A 262 3.22 -10.23 6.75
C TRP A 262 4.32 -11.28 6.86
N GLY A 263 4.03 -12.51 6.41
CA GLY A 263 4.97 -13.64 6.39
C GLY A 263 6.16 -13.46 5.45
N TYR A 264 6.08 -12.55 4.47
CA TYR A 264 7.24 -12.21 3.64
C TYR A 264 8.28 -11.33 4.36
N GLY A 265 8.00 -10.88 5.58
CA GLY A 265 8.88 -10.01 6.36
C GLY A 265 8.78 -8.55 5.93
N TYR A 266 9.62 -7.70 6.53
CA TYR A 266 9.78 -6.28 6.16
C TYR A 266 8.56 -5.38 6.38
N GLY A 267 7.60 -5.81 7.22
CA GLY A 267 6.39 -5.02 7.48
C GLY A 267 5.57 -4.83 6.21
N ALA A 268 5.55 -5.83 5.32
CA ALA A 268 4.71 -5.80 4.14
C ALA A 268 3.24 -6.00 4.53
N TYR A 269 2.37 -5.19 3.94
CA TYR A 269 0.93 -5.28 4.06
C TYR A 269 0.31 -5.56 2.70
N PRO A 270 -0.93 -6.09 2.65
CA PRO A 270 -1.70 -6.07 1.43
C PRO A 270 -1.78 -4.65 0.84
N LEU A 271 -1.68 -4.56 -0.48
CA LEU A 271 -1.57 -3.33 -1.27
C LEU A 271 -2.57 -2.24 -0.83
N SER A 272 -2.05 -1.05 -0.55
CA SER A 272 -2.82 0.20 -0.46
C SER A 272 -2.44 1.13 -1.60
N ILE A 273 -3.41 1.45 -2.45
CA ILE A 273 -3.21 2.28 -3.64
C ILE A 273 -3.41 3.74 -3.24
N VAL A 274 -2.39 4.57 -3.44
CA VAL A 274 -2.37 5.97 -3.01
C VAL A 274 -2.79 6.93 -4.12
N ASP A 275 -2.54 6.59 -5.39
CA ASP A 275 -2.88 7.42 -6.53
C ASP A 275 -3.09 6.60 -7.83
N ALA A 276 -3.43 7.30 -8.92
CA ALA A 276 -3.68 6.68 -10.22
C ALA A 276 -2.39 6.14 -10.89
N GLU A 277 -1.24 6.77 -10.65
CA GLU A 277 0.03 6.31 -11.23
C GLU A 277 0.48 4.99 -10.61
N GLU A 278 0.23 4.80 -9.31
CA GLU A 278 0.46 3.53 -8.63
C GLU A 278 -0.40 2.42 -9.25
N LEU A 279 -1.69 2.72 -9.48
CA LEU A 279 -2.61 1.79 -10.11
C LEU A 279 -2.14 1.40 -11.52
N ASP A 280 -1.77 2.38 -12.35
CA ASP A 280 -1.27 2.14 -13.71
C ASP A 280 0.01 1.28 -13.68
N PHE A 281 0.93 1.57 -12.76
CA PHE A 281 2.12 0.75 -12.56
C PHE A 281 1.76 -0.71 -12.22
N ILE A 282 0.88 -0.93 -11.24
CA ILE A 282 0.44 -2.27 -10.84
C ILE A 282 -0.18 -3.02 -12.03
N MET A 283 -1.05 -2.36 -12.77
CA MET A 283 -1.71 -2.94 -13.95
C MET A 283 -0.69 -3.30 -15.04
N SER A 284 0.32 -2.46 -15.25
CA SER A 284 1.40 -2.74 -16.21
C SER A 284 2.23 -3.97 -15.83
N VAL A 285 2.52 -4.16 -14.54
CA VAL A 285 3.29 -5.31 -14.04
C VAL A 285 2.48 -6.60 -14.22
N LEU A 286 1.20 -6.58 -13.81
CA LEU A 286 0.31 -7.73 -13.94
C LEU A 286 0.06 -8.13 -15.40
N ALA A 287 0.01 -7.15 -16.32
CA ALA A 287 -0.18 -7.41 -17.74
C ALA A 287 1.06 -7.98 -18.43
N ALA A 288 2.26 -7.67 -17.92
CA ALA A 288 3.53 -8.02 -18.55
C ALA A 288 4.03 -9.45 -18.24
N ASP A 289 3.55 -10.06 -17.15
CA ASP A 289 3.96 -11.40 -16.72
C ASP A 289 2.86 -12.43 -17.02
N ASN A 290 3.18 -13.47 -17.79
CA ASN A 290 2.20 -14.48 -18.20
C ASN A 290 1.64 -15.28 -17.01
N ASP A 291 2.47 -15.59 -16.02
CA ASP A 291 2.05 -16.38 -14.86
C ASP A 291 1.13 -15.55 -13.94
N LEU A 292 1.39 -14.24 -13.83
CA LEU A 292 0.54 -13.32 -13.08
C LEU A 292 -0.76 -12.99 -13.83
N ARG A 293 -0.70 -12.89 -15.16
CA ARG A 293 -1.87 -12.61 -16.02
C ARG A 293 -2.94 -13.71 -15.97
N ASP A 294 -2.55 -14.93 -15.65
CA ASP A 294 -3.48 -16.05 -15.49
C ASP A 294 -4.30 -15.98 -14.19
N VAL A 295 -3.89 -15.14 -13.23
CA VAL A 295 -4.63 -14.85 -12.00
C VAL A 295 -5.74 -13.84 -12.28
N LEU A 296 -6.98 -14.24 -12.02
CA LEU A 296 -8.19 -13.44 -12.32
C LEU A 296 -8.54 -12.41 -11.25
N GLU A 297 -8.20 -12.70 -10.00
CA GLU A 297 -8.59 -11.92 -8.82
C GLU A 297 -7.37 -11.63 -7.98
N TRP A 298 -7.09 -10.35 -7.75
CA TRP A 298 -5.99 -9.90 -6.88
C TRP A 298 -6.54 -9.28 -5.61
N GLU A 299 -6.26 -9.88 -4.46
CA GLU A 299 -6.63 -9.33 -3.16
C GLU A 299 -5.77 -8.10 -2.83
N ILE A 300 -6.43 -6.99 -2.50
CA ILE A 300 -5.81 -5.74 -2.07
C ILE A 300 -6.17 -5.44 -0.61
N GLY A 301 -5.40 -4.58 0.03
CA GLY A 301 -5.46 -4.31 1.46
C GLY A 301 -6.58 -3.40 1.92
N TYR A 302 -7.66 -3.23 1.17
CA TYR A 302 -8.78 -2.43 1.66
C TYR A 302 -9.77 -3.30 2.41
N THR A 303 -10.20 -2.84 3.59
CA THR A 303 -11.19 -3.55 4.40
C THR A 303 -12.36 -2.66 4.80
N ILE A 304 -13.54 -3.27 4.83
CA ILE A 304 -14.79 -2.68 5.31
C ILE A 304 -15.19 -3.50 6.54
N GLN A 305 -14.89 -3.00 7.74
CA GLN A 305 -15.30 -3.68 8.97
C GLN A 305 -16.72 -3.25 9.36
N ALA A 306 -17.72 -3.99 8.89
CA ALA A 306 -19.14 -3.70 9.16
C ALA A 306 -19.49 -3.56 10.65
N SER A 307 -18.80 -4.30 11.53
CA SER A 307 -19.01 -4.26 12.99
C SER A 307 -18.43 -3.01 13.67
N GLN A 308 -17.39 -2.41 13.09
CA GLN A 308 -16.74 -1.20 13.60
C GLN A 308 -17.04 0.06 12.77
N LYS A 309 -17.71 -0.09 11.61
CA LYS A 309 -17.93 0.96 10.60
C LYS A 309 -16.65 1.72 10.22
N ARG A 310 -15.53 1.01 10.22
CA ARG A 310 -14.24 1.55 9.79
C ARG A 310 -13.95 0.97 8.41
N GLU A 311 -13.85 1.86 7.46
CA GLU A 311 -13.31 1.61 6.13
C GLU A 311 -11.87 2.11 6.14
N GLY A 312 -10.96 1.38 5.51
CA GLY A 312 -9.58 1.82 5.46
C GLY A 312 -8.62 0.73 5.00
N TRP A 313 -7.36 1.12 4.93
CA TRP A 313 -6.29 0.22 4.54
C TRP A 313 -5.84 -0.67 5.71
N MET A 314 -5.51 -1.91 5.38
CA MET A 314 -4.74 -2.83 6.23
C MET A 314 -3.32 -2.30 6.44
N HIS A 315 -2.79 -1.57 5.46
CA HIS A 315 -1.57 -0.80 5.60
C HIS A 315 -1.77 0.35 6.61
N PRO A 316 -0.75 0.73 7.40
CA PRO A 316 -0.84 1.82 8.37
C PRO A 316 -0.99 3.22 7.76
N ASP A 317 -1.01 3.36 6.44
CA ASP A 317 -1.14 4.66 5.75
C ASP A 317 -2.59 5.13 5.73
N LEU A 318 -2.78 6.42 5.46
CA LEU A 318 -4.10 7.01 5.32
C LEU A 318 -4.81 6.54 4.03
N TYR A 319 -6.12 6.36 4.14
CA TYR A 319 -7.03 6.10 3.05
C TYR A 319 -7.44 7.40 2.35
N HIS A 320 -7.27 7.43 1.03
CA HIS A 320 -7.75 8.48 0.13
C HIS A 320 -8.90 7.94 -0.74
N PRO A 321 -10.16 8.36 -0.49
CA PRO A 321 -11.34 7.83 -1.19
C PRO A 321 -11.35 8.04 -2.70
N SER A 322 -10.68 9.09 -3.18
CA SER A 322 -10.63 9.48 -4.60
C SER A 322 -10.08 8.38 -5.51
N VAL A 323 -9.20 7.51 -5.01
CA VAL A 323 -8.57 6.46 -5.80
C VAL A 323 -9.55 5.32 -6.14
N LEU A 324 -10.46 4.98 -5.21
CA LEU A 324 -11.38 3.85 -5.37
C LEU A 324 -12.72 4.25 -6.00
N ALA A 325 -13.14 5.51 -5.84
CA ALA A 325 -14.49 5.94 -6.20
C ALA A 325 -14.77 5.94 -7.72
N ASP A 326 -13.75 6.09 -8.56
CA ASP A 326 -13.89 6.28 -10.02
C ASP A 326 -13.37 5.10 -10.86
N SER A 327 -12.96 4.00 -10.23
CA SER A 327 -12.32 2.87 -10.93
C SER A 327 -13.27 1.69 -11.10
N GLU A 328 -13.53 1.31 -12.35
CA GLU A 328 -14.30 0.11 -12.72
C GLU A 328 -13.57 -1.20 -12.32
N TYR A 329 -12.31 -1.11 -11.90
CA TYR A 329 -11.44 -2.24 -11.61
C TYR A 329 -11.58 -2.80 -10.19
N PHE A 330 -12.21 -2.06 -9.27
CA PHE A 330 -12.35 -2.49 -7.88
C PHE A 330 -13.69 -3.17 -7.60
N ARG A 331 -13.63 -4.34 -6.95
CA ARG A 331 -14.81 -4.98 -6.36
C ARG A 331 -14.59 -5.27 -4.89
N CYS A 332 -15.35 -4.58 -4.04
CA CYS A 332 -15.30 -4.76 -2.59
C CYS A 332 -16.43 -5.69 -2.13
N SER A 333 -16.08 -6.77 -1.43
CA SER A 333 -17.07 -7.58 -0.75
C SER A 333 -17.55 -6.90 0.53
N HIS A 334 -18.81 -7.10 0.91
CA HIS A 334 -19.35 -6.62 2.20
C HIS A 334 -18.64 -7.20 3.44
N VAL A 335 -17.73 -8.17 3.26
CA VAL A 335 -17.02 -8.89 4.32
C VAL A 335 -15.54 -8.50 4.41
N GLY A 336 -15.14 -7.41 3.75
CA GLY A 336 -13.95 -6.66 4.16
C GLY A 336 -12.64 -7.01 3.47
N LEU A 337 -12.70 -7.50 2.22
CA LEU A 337 -11.57 -7.45 1.28
C LEU A 337 -12.07 -6.92 -0.06
N CYS A 338 -11.31 -5.97 -0.63
CA CYS A 338 -11.48 -5.57 -2.03
C CYS A 338 -10.55 -6.37 -2.94
N MET A 339 -10.99 -6.53 -4.17
CA MET A 339 -10.26 -7.19 -5.23
C MET A 339 -10.02 -6.22 -6.38
N LEU A 340 -8.83 -6.33 -6.97
CA LEU A 340 -8.47 -5.72 -8.23
C LEU A 340 -8.71 -6.72 -9.37
N MET A 341 -9.44 -6.29 -10.40
CA MET A 341 -9.80 -7.11 -11.56
C MET A 341 -9.00 -6.68 -12.79
N LEU A 342 -8.40 -7.63 -13.52
CA LEU A 342 -7.69 -7.33 -14.77
C LEU A 342 -8.66 -7.17 -15.96
N PRO A 343 -8.53 -6.12 -16.80
CA PRO A 343 -9.32 -5.97 -18.01
C PRO A 343 -8.96 -7.04 -19.05
N GLY A 344 -9.96 -7.65 -19.70
CA GLY A 344 -9.75 -8.41 -20.94
C GLY A 344 -10.18 -9.87 -20.99
N ARG A 345 -10.88 -10.43 -19.98
CA ARG A 345 -11.68 -11.66 -20.19
C ARG A 345 -13.15 -11.27 -20.34
N ASN A 346 -13.72 -11.61 -21.50
CA ASN A 346 -15.10 -11.32 -21.90
C ASN A 346 -16.09 -11.22 -20.72
N GLU A 347 -16.62 -10.01 -20.51
CA GLU A 347 -17.57 -9.62 -19.46
C GLU A 347 -18.82 -10.51 -19.37
N SER A 348 -19.07 -11.35 -20.37
CA SER A 348 -20.23 -12.24 -20.47
C SER A 348 -20.09 -13.58 -19.74
N GLN A 349 -18.94 -13.91 -19.15
CA GLN A 349 -18.73 -15.13 -18.37
C GLN A 349 -18.29 -14.91 -16.92
N ALA A 350 -18.31 -13.67 -16.42
CA ALA A 350 -18.26 -13.40 -14.98
C ALA A 350 -19.57 -13.87 -14.33
N PHE A 351 -19.77 -15.19 -14.28
CA PHE A 351 -20.75 -15.82 -13.43
C PHE A 351 -20.37 -15.47 -11.99
N TRP A 352 -21.16 -14.58 -11.40
CA TRP A 352 -21.22 -14.33 -9.97
C TRP A 352 -21.16 -15.66 -9.22
N PRO A 353 -20.05 -16.02 -8.56
CA PRO A 353 -20.14 -16.95 -7.47
C PRO A 353 -20.70 -16.09 -6.34
N ALA A 354 -22.00 -16.20 -6.07
CA ALA A 354 -22.44 -16.03 -4.70
C ALA A 354 -21.47 -16.87 -3.87
N PHE A 355 -20.67 -16.25 -2.98
CA PHE A 355 -19.68 -16.89 -2.10
C PHE A 355 -20.05 -18.36 -1.84
N ASP A 356 -19.58 -19.25 -2.71
CA ASP A 356 -19.80 -20.67 -2.60
C ASP A 356 -18.46 -21.16 -2.10
N ASP A 357 -18.43 -21.54 -0.83
CA ASP A 357 -17.28 -22.11 -0.12
C ASP A 357 -16.80 -23.45 -0.75
N ARG A 358 -17.10 -23.69 -2.03
CA ARG A 358 -16.86 -24.93 -2.79
C ARG A 358 -16.05 -24.74 -4.07
N LEU A 359 -15.65 -23.52 -4.41
CA LEU A 359 -14.64 -23.29 -5.45
C LEU A 359 -13.25 -23.31 -4.79
N GLU A 360 -12.80 -24.51 -4.40
CA GLU A 360 -11.51 -24.76 -3.73
C GLU A 360 -10.28 -24.51 -4.65
N ASP A 361 -10.45 -24.18 -5.94
CA ASP A 361 -9.36 -24.09 -6.91
C ASP A 361 -9.24 -22.75 -7.66
N VAL A 362 -9.85 -21.66 -7.17
CA VAL A 362 -9.65 -20.34 -7.82
C VAL A 362 -8.29 -19.79 -7.39
N TYR A 363 -7.34 -19.77 -8.32
CA TYR A 363 -6.06 -19.07 -8.18
C TYR A 363 -6.30 -17.58 -7.90
N ARG A 364 -6.27 -17.22 -6.61
CA ARG A 364 -6.27 -15.82 -6.18
C ARG A 364 -4.84 -15.34 -6.06
N GLY A 365 -4.59 -14.10 -6.42
CA GLY A 365 -3.32 -13.43 -6.19
C GLY A 365 -3.41 -12.53 -4.96
N VAL A 366 -2.26 -12.28 -4.35
CA VAL A 366 -2.10 -11.20 -3.37
C VAL A 366 -1.00 -10.26 -3.85
N ILE A 367 -1.26 -8.97 -3.70
CA ILE A 367 -0.25 -7.93 -3.92
C ILE A 367 0.16 -7.41 -2.55
N CYS A 368 1.43 -7.59 -2.20
CA CYS A 368 1.99 -7.12 -0.93
C CYS A 368 2.85 -5.89 -1.18
N LYS A 369 2.64 -4.82 -0.43
CA LYS A 369 3.38 -3.55 -0.47
C LYS A 369 4.18 -3.40 0.82
N THR A 370 5.47 -3.10 0.72
CA THR A 370 6.30 -2.78 1.89
C THR A 370 6.06 -1.35 2.37
N THR A 371 6.08 -1.14 3.68
CA THR A 371 6.11 0.20 4.26
C THR A 371 7.57 0.65 4.40
N LEU A 372 8.07 1.63 3.63
CA LEU A 372 9.45 2.15 3.82
C LEU A 372 9.71 2.64 5.23
N ASN A 373 8.66 3.17 5.83
CA ASN A 373 8.69 3.71 7.16
C ASN A 373 8.85 2.60 8.19
N PHE A 374 8.71 1.31 7.86
CA PHE A 374 8.85 0.24 8.84
C PHE A 374 10.31 -0.05 9.21
N LEU A 375 10.66 0.20 10.46
CA LEU A 375 12.01 -0.01 11.00
C LEU A 375 12.22 -1.40 11.58
N GLY A 376 11.14 -2.09 11.96
CA GLY A 376 11.21 -3.45 12.48
C GLY A 376 10.35 -3.71 13.72
N CYS A 377 10.47 -4.93 14.22
CA CYS A 377 9.83 -5.44 15.43
C CYS A 377 10.86 -5.46 16.58
N GLN A 378 10.57 -4.76 17.68
CA GLN A 378 11.48 -4.71 18.83
C GLN A 378 10.75 -4.32 20.12
N SER A 379 11.36 -4.55 21.29
CA SER A 379 10.84 -4.10 22.58
C SER A 379 10.50 -2.60 22.57
N PRO A 380 9.38 -2.18 23.18
CA PRO A 380 9.03 -0.76 23.29
C PRO A 380 10.09 0.01 24.10
N PRO A 381 10.16 1.35 23.95
CA PRO A 381 11.10 2.15 24.70
C PRO A 381 10.79 2.10 26.20
N THR A 382 11.80 1.84 27.03
CA THR A 382 11.64 1.72 28.50
C THR A 382 11.68 3.06 29.22
N ASN A 383 12.38 4.06 28.66
CA ASN A 383 12.61 5.37 29.28
C ASN A 383 11.68 6.47 28.74
N VAL A 384 10.73 6.11 27.87
CA VAL A 384 9.81 7.04 27.22
C VAL A 384 8.39 6.66 27.62
N GLN A 385 7.63 7.64 28.12
CA GLN A 385 6.23 7.43 28.42
C GLN A 385 5.41 7.40 27.13
N PRO A 386 4.40 6.53 27.02
CA PRO A 386 3.54 6.51 25.85
C PRO A 386 2.76 7.83 25.76
N ILE A 387 2.66 8.39 24.55
CA ILE A 387 1.85 9.59 24.30
C ILE A 387 0.35 9.27 24.38
N LEU A 388 -0.01 8.02 24.07
CA LEU A 388 -1.37 7.51 24.11
C LEU A 388 -1.36 6.08 24.64
N THR A 389 -2.28 5.80 25.56
CA THR A 389 -2.60 4.44 25.99
C THR A 389 -4.08 4.18 25.75
N SER A 390 -4.39 3.17 24.94
CA SER A 390 -5.77 2.74 24.65
C SER A 390 -5.78 1.25 24.34
N THR A 391 -6.56 0.49 25.11
CA THR A 391 -6.69 -0.97 24.94
C THR A 391 -7.72 -1.36 23.88
N THR A 392 -8.47 -0.40 23.32
CA THR A 392 -9.58 -0.70 22.40
C THR A 392 -9.54 0.06 21.08
N ASP A 393 -8.86 1.21 21.00
CA ASP A 393 -8.79 2.02 19.78
C ASP A 393 -7.41 2.06 19.13
N MET A 394 -6.40 1.42 19.74
CA MET A 394 -5.04 1.48 19.20
C MET A 394 -5.01 0.88 17.78
N THR A 395 -4.45 1.65 16.86
CA THR A 395 -4.16 1.27 15.47
C THR A 395 -2.77 1.78 15.13
N ALA A 396 -2.12 1.18 14.14
CA ALA A 396 -0.83 1.67 13.68
C ALA A 396 -1.01 3.08 13.08
N THR A 397 -2.02 3.28 12.22
CA THR A 397 -2.36 4.58 11.62
C THR A 397 -2.56 5.67 12.67
N LEU A 398 -3.34 5.41 13.73
CA LEU A 398 -3.53 6.38 14.83
C LEU A 398 -2.21 6.78 15.48
N CYS A 399 -1.32 5.83 15.74
CA CYS A 399 -0.06 6.13 16.40
C CYS A 399 0.87 6.96 15.50
N LEU A 400 0.96 6.59 14.21
CA LEU A 400 1.79 7.29 13.23
C LEU A 400 1.31 8.74 13.06
N GLU A 401 0.01 8.96 12.82
CA GLU A 401 -0.55 10.29 12.63
C GLU A 401 -0.42 11.17 13.88
N LEU A 402 -0.61 10.56 15.07
CA LEU A 402 -0.45 11.28 16.33
C LEU A 402 0.99 11.75 16.54
N CYS A 403 1.97 10.87 16.30
CA CYS A 403 3.37 11.24 16.45
C CYS A 403 3.81 12.27 15.39
N ARG A 404 3.34 12.14 14.15
CA ARG A 404 3.63 13.07 13.06
C ARG A 404 3.08 14.47 13.35
N GLY A 405 1.82 14.58 13.78
CA GLY A 405 1.21 15.86 14.18
C GLY A 405 1.94 16.57 15.33
N GLN A 406 2.66 15.81 16.15
CA GLN A 406 3.50 16.31 17.24
C GLN A 406 4.97 16.57 16.83
N SER A 407 5.31 16.43 15.54
CA SER A 407 6.67 16.59 14.98
C SER A 407 7.72 15.62 15.50
N TRP A 408 7.31 14.43 15.93
CA TRP A 408 8.26 13.34 16.19
C TRP A 408 8.66 12.66 14.89
N THR A 409 9.86 12.09 14.85
CA THR A 409 10.40 11.43 13.64
C THR A 409 10.27 9.92 13.70
N VAL A 410 9.83 9.35 14.82
CA VAL A 410 9.72 7.91 15.02
C VAL A 410 8.50 7.62 15.90
N ALA A 411 7.72 6.61 15.49
CA ALA A 411 6.63 6.04 16.27
C ALA A 411 6.95 4.58 16.63
N ALA A 412 6.55 4.16 17.83
CA ALA A 412 6.49 2.75 18.20
C ALA A 412 5.08 2.41 18.69
N VAL A 413 4.48 1.38 18.11
CA VAL A 413 3.10 0.96 18.41
C VAL A 413 3.07 -0.43 19.02
N THR A 414 2.36 -0.56 20.14
CA THR A 414 1.99 -1.84 20.76
C THR A 414 0.48 -2.02 20.72
N GLU A 415 -0.03 -3.15 21.19
CA GLU A 415 -1.47 -3.42 21.27
C GLU A 415 -2.25 -2.39 22.10
N SER A 416 -1.59 -1.68 23.01
CA SER A 416 -2.24 -0.77 23.95
C SER A 416 -1.60 0.61 24.05
N SER A 417 -0.42 0.82 23.46
CA SER A 417 0.39 2.01 23.70
C SER A 417 1.02 2.53 22.42
N CYS A 418 1.06 3.85 22.29
CA CYS A 418 1.78 4.56 21.25
C CYS A 418 2.90 5.39 21.88
N TYR A 419 4.10 5.29 21.32
CA TYR A 419 5.28 6.02 21.76
C TYR A 419 5.81 6.86 20.61
N CYS A 420 6.23 8.09 20.89
CA CYS A 420 6.87 8.94 19.92
C CYS A 420 8.27 9.33 20.41
N VAL A 421 9.27 9.26 19.53
CA VAL A 421 10.65 9.63 19.87
C VAL A 421 11.30 10.45 18.75
N ASP A 422 12.22 11.35 19.13
CA ASP A 422 12.82 12.35 18.22
C ASP A 422 13.90 11.77 17.31
N SER A 423 14.47 10.62 17.69
CA SER A 423 15.52 9.94 16.94
C SER A 423 15.69 8.52 17.46
N LEU A 424 16.13 7.60 16.60
CA LEU A 424 16.54 6.26 17.02
C LEU A 424 17.72 6.25 17.99
N LEU A 425 18.45 7.37 18.10
CA LEU A 425 19.59 7.56 19.01
C LEU A 425 19.20 7.79 20.47
N THR A 426 17.94 8.18 20.76
CA THR A 426 17.48 8.36 22.15
C THR A 426 17.11 7.06 22.84
N LEU A 427 17.14 5.95 22.10
CA LEU A 427 16.99 4.60 22.62
C LEU A 427 18.36 4.16 23.16
N ASP A 428 18.42 3.60 24.37
CA ASP A 428 19.65 3.08 25.00
C ASP A 428 20.28 1.98 24.11
N THR A 429 21.11 2.38 23.15
CA THR A 429 21.68 1.54 22.07
C THR A 429 22.86 0.66 22.51
N ASN A 430 22.91 0.25 23.78
CA ASN A 430 23.80 -0.84 24.20
C ASN A 430 23.35 -2.22 23.68
N SER A 431 22.16 -2.29 23.06
CA SER A 431 21.72 -3.44 22.26
C SER A 431 21.80 -3.06 20.78
N SER A 432 22.47 -3.89 19.98
CA SER A 432 22.38 -3.82 18.53
C SER A 432 20.91 -3.81 18.14
N TRP A 433 20.51 -2.88 17.27
CA TRP A 433 19.24 -2.91 16.54
C TRP A 433 19.16 -4.20 15.71
N SER A 434 18.85 -5.31 16.36
CA SER A 434 18.58 -6.59 15.70
C SER A 434 17.07 -6.71 15.67
N ALA A 435 16.48 -6.28 14.55
CA ALA A 435 15.05 -6.48 14.28
C ALA A 435 14.71 -7.95 14.59
N MET A 436 13.77 -8.15 15.51
CA MET A 436 13.27 -9.49 15.82
C MET A 436 12.47 -10.01 14.64
N ASP A 437 12.27 -11.33 14.60
CA ASP A 437 11.42 -11.96 13.58
C ASP A 437 10.04 -11.30 13.58
N THR A 438 9.60 -10.81 12.41
CA THR A 438 8.31 -10.16 12.22
C THR A 438 7.14 -11.06 12.61
N ALA A 439 7.33 -12.39 12.61
CA ALA A 439 6.34 -13.34 13.10
C ALA A 439 5.97 -13.12 14.58
N GLU A 440 6.93 -12.67 15.42
CA GLU A 440 6.68 -12.39 16.84
C GLU A 440 5.88 -11.09 17.06
N CYS A 441 5.83 -10.21 16.05
CA CYS A 441 5.04 -8.98 16.04
C CYS A 441 3.74 -9.08 15.22
N SER A 442 3.10 -10.24 15.23
CA SER A 442 1.85 -10.52 14.50
C SER A 442 0.56 -10.22 15.29
N ARG A 443 0.63 -9.56 16.46
CA ARG A 443 -0.58 -9.22 17.21
C ARG A 443 -1.38 -8.15 16.47
N ARG A 444 -2.68 -8.38 16.38
CA ARG A 444 -3.63 -7.47 15.73
C ARG A 444 -3.91 -6.25 16.58
N CYS A 445 -4.06 -5.10 15.94
CA CYS A 445 -4.49 -3.87 16.60
C CYS A 445 -5.94 -4.00 17.10
N PRO A 446 -6.25 -3.57 18.34
CA PRO A 446 -7.62 -3.66 18.86
C PRO A 446 -8.59 -2.71 18.14
N GLY A 447 -8.12 -1.54 17.70
CA GLY A 447 -8.91 -0.54 16.99
C GLY A 447 -9.11 -0.84 15.50
N HIS A 448 -8.34 -1.76 14.93
CA HIS A 448 -8.44 -2.18 13.54
C HIS A 448 -7.80 -3.55 13.35
N ARG A 449 -8.61 -4.62 13.35
CA ARG A 449 -8.09 -6.01 13.40
C ARG A 449 -7.24 -6.42 12.19
N SER A 450 -7.33 -5.69 11.08
CA SER A 450 -6.55 -5.97 9.88
C SER A 450 -5.19 -5.26 9.88
N GLN A 451 -4.88 -4.48 10.93
CA GLN A 451 -3.55 -3.91 11.18
C GLN A 451 -2.81 -4.70 12.27
N PHE A 452 -1.49 -4.58 12.29
CA PHE A 452 -0.62 -5.17 13.30
C PHE A 452 -0.13 -4.11 14.29
N CYS A 453 -0.04 -4.48 15.57
CA CYS A 453 0.35 -3.61 16.69
C CYS A 453 1.38 -4.33 17.59
N GLY A 454 2.39 -4.96 16.98
CA GLY A 454 3.51 -5.56 17.69
C GLY A 454 3.23 -6.97 18.20
N GLY A 455 3.82 -7.31 19.34
CA GLY A 455 3.88 -8.66 19.87
C GLY A 455 3.78 -8.69 21.39
N ALA A 456 3.96 -9.86 22.00
CA ALA A 456 4.02 -9.97 23.45
C ALA A 456 5.25 -9.21 23.98
N ASN A 457 5.06 -8.00 24.53
CA ASN A 457 6.13 -7.07 24.92
C ASN A 457 6.97 -6.54 23.76
N LEU A 458 6.43 -6.57 22.53
CA LEU A 458 7.09 -6.05 21.34
C LEU A 458 6.25 -4.94 20.71
N ALA A 459 6.92 -3.96 20.15
CA ALA A 459 6.35 -2.87 19.39
C ALA A 459 6.79 -2.97 17.93
N LEU A 460 5.94 -2.50 17.03
CA LEU A 460 6.34 -2.17 15.66
C LEU A 460 6.87 -0.75 15.64
N TRP A 461 8.03 -0.57 15.02
CA TRP A 461 8.71 0.71 14.92
C TRP A 461 8.58 1.27 13.52
N TYR A 462 8.27 2.57 13.46
CA TYR A 462 8.12 3.30 12.21
C TYR A 462 8.91 4.60 12.23
N TYR A 463 9.58 4.90 11.13
CA TYR A 463 10.14 6.20 10.82
C TYR A 463 9.04 7.09 10.23
N LEU A 464 8.92 8.29 10.75
CA LEU A 464 8.03 9.33 10.26
C LEU A 464 8.94 10.29 9.48
N GLY A 465 9.21 9.95 8.22
CA GLY A 465 10.01 10.80 7.34
C GLY A 465 9.36 12.16 7.08
N THR A 466 9.96 12.94 6.19
CA THR A 466 9.29 14.14 5.66
C THR A 466 7.97 13.72 5.02
N SER A 467 6.87 14.33 5.45
CA SER A 467 5.52 14.11 4.94
C SER A 467 5.52 14.24 3.42
N LEU A 468 5.43 13.11 2.71
CA LEU A 468 5.07 13.10 1.30
C LEU A 468 3.59 13.51 1.20
N GLU A 469 3.23 14.29 0.18
CA GLU A 469 1.87 14.81 -0.01
C GLU A 469 0.83 13.67 0.04
N ASP A 470 1.19 12.51 -0.52
CA ASP A 470 0.36 11.30 -0.62
C ASP A 470 0.19 10.51 0.69
N GLN A 471 0.88 10.88 1.77
CA GLN A 471 0.77 10.24 3.10
C GLN A 471 0.15 11.16 4.17
N THR A 472 -0.45 12.28 3.75
CA THR A 472 -1.03 13.27 4.66
C THR A 472 -2.51 13.49 4.36
N ALA A 473 -3.32 13.60 5.42
CA ALA A 473 -4.74 13.92 5.28
C ALA A 473 -4.90 15.31 4.65
N HIS A 474 -5.96 15.55 3.87
CA HIS A 474 -6.28 16.88 3.33
C HIS A 474 -7.27 17.65 4.22
N SER A 475 -7.87 16.97 5.20
CA SER A 475 -8.85 17.56 6.12
C SER A 475 -8.97 16.76 7.42
N CYS A 476 -9.58 17.37 8.45
CA CYS A 476 -9.97 16.63 9.65
C CYS A 476 -11.01 15.55 9.36
N ASP A 477 -11.83 15.72 8.32
CA ASP A 477 -12.77 14.69 7.90
C ASP A 477 -12.04 13.46 7.37
N ASP A 478 -10.92 13.62 6.66
CA ASP A 478 -10.08 12.50 6.22
C ASP A 478 -9.47 11.75 7.40
N ILE A 479 -8.97 12.46 8.41
CA ILE A 479 -8.47 11.86 9.67
C ILE A 479 -9.58 11.03 10.34
N ILE A 480 -10.77 11.60 10.47
CA ILE A 480 -11.92 10.92 11.11
C ILE A 480 -12.38 9.72 10.27
N ASN A 481 -12.43 9.84 8.94
CA ASN A 481 -12.81 8.76 8.03
C ASN A 481 -11.80 7.59 8.07
N ASN A 482 -10.54 7.88 8.40
CA ASN A 482 -9.50 6.89 8.67
C ASN A 482 -9.60 6.23 10.07
N GLY A 483 -10.67 6.50 10.82
CA GLY A 483 -10.89 5.91 12.13
C GLY A 483 -10.05 6.53 13.26
N ILE A 484 -9.48 7.72 13.03
CA ILE A 484 -8.74 8.49 14.02
C ILE A 484 -9.68 9.50 14.66
N PHE A 485 -10.08 9.24 15.90
CA PHE A 485 -11.12 10.02 16.60
C PHE A 485 -10.60 10.86 17.77
N PHE A 486 -9.34 10.64 18.18
CA PHE A 486 -8.76 11.32 19.33
C PHE A 486 -8.57 12.81 19.04
N ASN A 487 -8.85 13.65 20.05
CA ASN A 487 -8.61 15.07 19.94
C ASN A 487 -7.11 15.34 20.13
N SER A 488 -6.43 15.71 19.06
CA SER A 488 -5.02 16.06 19.06
C SER A 488 -4.67 16.97 17.88
N THR A 489 -3.42 17.41 17.84
CA THR A 489 -2.85 18.11 16.69
C THR A 489 -2.38 17.09 15.67
N TYR A 490 -2.86 17.22 14.43
CA TYR A 490 -2.51 16.39 13.28
C TYR A 490 -1.88 17.26 12.19
N GLU A 491 -1.11 16.63 11.31
CA GLU A 491 -0.54 17.28 10.13
C GLU A 491 -1.47 17.06 8.93
N ILE A 492 -1.83 18.15 8.25
CA ILE A 492 -2.77 18.17 7.13
C ILE A 492 -2.14 18.86 5.93
N SER A 493 -2.27 18.28 4.74
CA SER A 493 -1.87 18.92 3.48
C SER A 493 -2.85 20.02 3.10
N VAL A 494 -2.33 21.22 2.89
CA VAL A 494 -3.07 22.38 2.38
C VAL A 494 -2.79 22.63 0.89
N GLY A 495 -2.16 21.67 0.21
CA GLY A 495 -1.78 21.71 -1.20
C GLY A 495 -0.42 22.38 -1.46
N ASN A 496 0.09 22.23 -2.69
CA ASN A 496 1.41 22.72 -3.11
C ASN A 496 2.57 22.24 -2.21
N TRP A 497 2.55 20.97 -1.77
CA TRP A 497 3.58 20.41 -0.88
C TRP A 497 3.73 21.13 0.47
N VAL A 498 2.70 21.85 0.90
CA VAL A 498 2.66 22.55 2.19
C VAL A 498 1.75 21.79 3.14
N THR A 499 2.25 21.55 4.35
CA THR A 499 1.47 20.99 5.45
C THR A 499 1.25 22.01 6.55
N GLU A 500 0.09 21.92 7.21
CA GLU A 500 -0.26 22.71 8.38
C GLU A 500 -0.66 21.79 9.54
N LYS A 501 -0.41 22.25 10.77
CA LYS A 501 -0.85 21.57 11.97
C LYS A 501 -2.23 22.05 12.38
N GLN A 502 -3.20 21.15 12.42
CA GLN A 502 -4.57 21.45 12.81
C GLN A 502 -5.04 20.52 13.94
N VAL A 503 -5.83 21.05 14.86
CA VAL A 503 -6.50 20.23 15.88
C VAL A 503 -7.69 19.53 15.23
N CYS A 504 -7.66 18.20 15.24
CA CYS A 504 -8.76 17.36 14.78
C CYS A 504 -9.15 16.38 15.89
N GLY A 505 -10.37 15.87 15.79
CA GLY A 505 -10.90 14.88 16.70
C GLY A 505 -12.41 15.03 16.84
N ILE A 506 -13.02 14.07 17.51
CA ILE A 506 -14.46 14.12 17.74
C ILE A 506 -14.75 14.87 19.03
N GLU A 507 -15.54 15.92 18.89
CA GLU A 507 -16.13 16.67 20.00
C GLU A 507 -17.65 16.46 20.00
N CYS A 508 -18.15 15.88 21.07
CA CYS A 508 -19.58 15.74 21.30
C CYS A 508 -20.21 17.11 21.63
N ALA A 509 -21.50 17.25 21.34
CA ALA A 509 -22.25 18.46 21.67
C ALA A 509 -22.17 18.74 23.20
N PRO A 510 -22.03 20.01 23.62
CA PRO A 510 -22.08 20.39 25.02
C PRO A 510 -23.34 19.85 25.69
N LEU A 511 -23.16 19.17 26.83
CA LEU A 511 -24.27 18.70 27.65
C LEU A 511 -24.86 19.91 28.38
N ASN A 512 -25.88 20.53 27.78
CA ASN A 512 -26.60 21.62 28.42
C ASN A 512 -27.28 21.09 29.70
N THR A 513 -27.08 21.81 30.81
CA THR A 513 -27.66 21.57 32.16
C THR A 513 -29.19 21.56 32.22
N SER A 514 -29.88 21.58 31.07
CA SER A 514 -31.32 21.35 30.91
C SER A 514 -31.82 20.07 31.58
N THR A 515 -30.93 19.13 31.92
CA THR A 515 -31.22 17.87 32.61
C THR A 515 -31.37 17.98 34.13
N ASN A 516 -31.18 19.16 34.75
CA ASN A 516 -31.10 19.36 36.22
C ASN A 516 -30.04 18.48 36.93
N ALA A 517 -29.30 17.64 36.19
CA ALA A 517 -28.29 16.75 36.70
C ALA A 517 -26.94 17.46 36.83
N GLN A 518 -26.18 17.10 37.86
CA GLN A 518 -24.80 17.51 38.02
C GLN A 518 -23.89 16.65 37.12
N LEU A 519 -22.99 17.30 36.39
CA LEU A 519 -22.02 16.67 35.51
C LEU A 519 -20.73 16.37 36.28
N SER A 520 -20.11 15.20 36.05
CA SER A 520 -18.78 14.89 36.58
C SER A 520 -17.66 15.69 35.88
N THR A 521 -17.87 16.08 34.62
CA THR A 521 -16.96 16.89 33.79
C THR A 521 -17.73 17.56 32.66
N GLU A 522 -17.22 18.69 32.16
CA GLU A 522 -17.75 19.41 30.99
C GLU A 522 -16.99 19.07 29.70
N VAL A 523 -15.95 18.22 29.78
CA VAL A 523 -15.17 17.78 28.62
C VAL A 523 -16.06 16.95 27.70
N THR A 524 -16.00 17.24 26.40
CA THR A 524 -16.83 16.58 25.38
C THR A 524 -16.01 15.83 24.33
N THR A 525 -14.73 15.59 24.55
CA THR A 525 -13.86 14.90 23.59
C THR A 525 -14.14 13.39 23.53
N TYR A 526 -13.81 12.76 22.40
CA TYR A 526 -13.94 11.30 22.19
C TYR A 526 -13.43 10.49 23.39
N ARG A 527 -14.14 9.42 23.76
CA ARG A 527 -13.92 8.55 24.93
C ARG A 527 -14.10 9.21 26.30
N THR A 528 -14.45 10.50 26.36
CA THR A 528 -14.82 11.10 27.65
C THR A 528 -16.06 10.42 28.20
N GLN A 529 -15.95 9.93 29.43
CA GLN A 529 -17.08 9.41 30.19
C GLN A 529 -17.57 10.49 31.15
N VAL A 530 -18.84 10.86 31.01
CA VAL A 530 -19.51 11.84 31.86
C VAL A 530 -20.55 11.11 32.70
N THR A 531 -20.42 11.19 34.02
CA THR A 531 -21.45 10.72 34.94
C THR A 531 -22.40 11.88 35.23
N LEU A 532 -23.69 11.63 35.03
CA LEU A 532 -24.79 12.52 35.39
C LEU A 532 -25.37 12.06 36.72
N THR A 533 -25.40 12.94 37.71
CA THR A 533 -25.99 12.66 39.03
C THR A 533 -27.19 13.56 39.26
N CYS A 534 -28.35 12.98 39.56
CA CYS A 534 -29.54 13.74 39.90
C CYS A 534 -29.41 14.38 41.30
N PRO A 535 -29.91 15.61 41.50
CA PRO A 535 -29.99 16.23 42.81
C PRO A 535 -30.82 15.39 43.79
N LEU A 536 -30.63 15.61 45.09
CA LEU A 536 -31.40 14.95 46.15
C LEU A 536 -32.91 15.12 45.91
N GLY A 537 -33.67 14.02 45.99
CA GLY A 537 -35.11 14.01 45.74
C GLY A 537 -35.49 13.90 44.27
N GLN A 538 -34.54 13.66 43.37
CA GLN A 538 -34.78 13.38 41.96
C GLN A 538 -34.10 12.08 41.50
N GLU A 539 -34.67 11.45 40.47
CA GLU A 539 -34.18 10.23 39.83
C GLU A 539 -34.35 10.31 38.31
N PHE A 540 -33.63 9.48 37.56
CA PHE A 540 -33.85 9.28 36.13
C PHE A 540 -35.11 8.43 35.89
N PRO A 541 -35.66 8.40 34.67
CA PRO A 541 -36.83 7.57 34.32
C PRO A 541 -36.70 6.07 34.56
N ASP A 542 -35.47 5.55 34.69
CA ASP A 542 -35.19 4.16 35.05
C ASP A 542 -35.11 3.91 36.57
N GLY A 543 -35.33 4.94 37.40
CA GLY A 543 -35.25 4.90 38.86
C GLY A 543 -33.82 5.01 39.43
N SER A 544 -32.81 5.23 38.58
CA SER A 544 -31.44 5.45 39.01
C SER A 544 -31.20 6.91 39.42
N THR A 545 -30.26 7.15 40.34
CA THR A 545 -29.80 8.51 40.68
C THR A 545 -28.59 8.94 39.87
N GLU A 546 -27.93 8.01 39.19
CA GLU A 546 -26.73 8.24 38.40
C GLU A 546 -26.78 7.46 37.09
N THR A 547 -26.34 8.08 36.00
CA THR A 547 -26.15 7.42 34.70
C THR A 547 -24.87 7.90 34.04
N SER A 548 -24.24 7.08 33.20
CA SER A 548 -22.98 7.42 32.53
C SER A 548 -23.15 7.52 31.02
N LEU A 549 -22.65 8.61 30.44
CA LEU A 549 -22.56 8.83 28.99
C LEU A 549 -21.11 8.70 28.54
N GLU A 550 -20.87 8.13 27.37
CA GLU A 550 -19.55 8.08 26.73
C GLU A 550 -19.61 8.85 25.41
N CYS A 551 -18.67 9.77 25.17
CA CYS A 551 -18.54 10.43 23.88
C CYS A 551 -17.97 9.45 22.84
N ARG A 552 -18.76 9.14 21.81
CA ARG A 552 -18.41 8.19 20.74
C ARG A 552 -18.40 8.90 19.39
N PHE A 553 -18.07 8.17 18.33
CA PHE A 553 -17.91 8.73 16.99
C PHE A 553 -19.19 9.38 16.39
N LYS A 554 -20.38 9.07 16.93
CA LYS A 554 -21.66 9.67 16.51
C LYS A 554 -22.25 10.61 17.55
N GLY A 555 -21.44 11.07 18.50
CA GLY A 555 -21.91 11.80 19.68
C GLY A 555 -22.01 10.90 20.91
N TRP A 556 -22.79 11.36 21.90
CA TRP A 556 -22.98 10.66 23.17
C TRP A 556 -23.61 9.27 22.99
N SER A 557 -23.18 8.31 23.81
CA SER A 557 -23.66 6.92 23.79
C SER A 557 -25.17 6.77 23.97
N SER A 558 -25.80 7.72 24.64
CA SER A 558 -27.25 7.83 24.82
C SER A 558 -27.65 9.30 24.89
N ILE A 559 -28.94 9.55 24.67
CA ILE A 559 -29.53 10.89 24.78
C ILE A 559 -29.63 11.24 26.28
N PRO A 560 -29.11 12.39 26.74
CA PRO A 560 -29.24 12.81 28.13
C PRO A 560 -30.72 12.88 28.52
N GLN A 561 -31.10 12.20 29.60
CA GLN A 561 -32.46 12.26 30.14
C GLN A 561 -32.52 13.29 31.29
N ASN A 562 -33.70 13.86 31.49
CA ASN A 562 -33.94 14.83 32.56
C ASN A 562 -34.22 14.09 33.88
N CYS A 563 -33.72 14.64 34.97
CA CYS A 563 -34.11 14.21 36.31
C CYS A 563 -35.59 14.55 36.55
N GLN A 564 -36.34 13.60 37.12
CA GLN A 564 -37.71 13.79 37.57
C GLN A 564 -37.77 13.74 39.10
N GLU A 565 -38.71 14.47 39.69
CA GLU A 565 -38.92 14.41 41.14
C GLU A 565 -39.34 13.00 41.57
N THR A 566 -38.68 12.51 42.61
CA THR A 566 -39.12 11.30 43.33
C THR A 566 -40.50 11.51 43.92
N GLN A 567 -41.36 10.50 43.77
CA GLN A 567 -42.73 10.53 44.29
C GLN A 567 -42.95 9.40 45.28
N CYS A 568 -43.37 9.75 46.49
CA CYS A 568 -43.83 8.77 47.46
C CYS A 568 -45.13 8.10 47.00
N SER A 569 -45.39 6.88 47.47
CA SER A 569 -46.65 6.21 47.18
C SER A 569 -47.85 7.02 47.69
N PRO A 570 -48.98 7.08 46.96
CA PRO A 570 -50.18 7.75 47.44
C PRO A 570 -50.61 7.23 48.81
N LEU A 571 -50.79 8.12 49.78
CA LEU A 571 -51.24 7.76 51.12
C LEU A 571 -52.72 7.37 51.08
N VAL A 572 -53.00 6.09 51.31
CA VAL A 572 -54.35 5.57 51.54
C VAL A 572 -54.36 4.92 52.92
N ILE A 573 -55.00 5.58 53.87
CA ILE A 573 -55.12 5.11 55.26
C ILE A 573 -56.62 5.02 55.57
N ASP A 574 -57.06 3.83 55.97
CA ASP A 574 -58.45 3.60 56.34
C ASP A 574 -58.85 4.47 57.54
N ASN A 575 -60.08 4.98 57.51
CA ASN A 575 -60.61 5.87 58.55
C ASN A 575 -59.82 7.17 58.79
N ALA A 576 -59.10 7.67 57.79
CA ALA A 576 -58.40 8.94 57.86
C ALA A 576 -58.69 9.86 56.65
N VAL A 577 -58.40 11.15 56.81
CA VAL A 577 -58.36 12.16 55.75
C VAL A 577 -56.95 12.74 55.68
N VAL A 578 -56.38 12.76 54.47
CA VAL A 578 -55.07 13.37 54.19
C VAL A 578 -55.23 14.81 53.72
N SER A 579 -54.38 15.71 54.21
CA SER A 579 -54.49 17.16 53.97
C SER A 579 -54.19 17.59 52.53
N SER A 580 -53.41 16.81 51.78
CA SER A 580 -53.10 17.09 50.38
C SER A 580 -52.78 15.79 49.61
N PRO A 581 -53.01 15.74 48.29
CA PRO A 581 -52.65 14.59 47.46
C PRO A 581 -51.19 14.64 46.95
N TYR A 582 -50.40 15.64 47.33
CA TYR A 582 -49.04 15.81 46.82
C TYR A 582 -48.11 14.73 47.38
N THR A 583 -47.35 14.10 46.49
CA THR A 583 -46.42 13.01 46.81
C THR A 583 -44.98 13.34 46.45
N SER A 584 -44.68 14.55 45.96
CA SER A 584 -43.31 14.95 45.62
C SER A 584 -42.43 15.07 46.86
N HIS A 585 -41.13 14.82 46.69
CA HIS A 585 -40.12 15.00 47.72
C HIS A 585 -40.24 16.34 48.47
N GLY A 586 -40.18 16.28 49.80
CA GLY A 586 -40.35 17.44 50.69
C GLY A 586 -41.82 17.83 50.96
N SER A 587 -42.80 17.17 50.32
CA SER A 587 -44.22 17.36 50.65
C SER A 587 -44.49 16.91 52.08
N ASN A 588 -45.06 17.81 52.89
CA ASN A 588 -45.53 17.51 54.24
C ASN A 588 -47.05 17.34 54.22
N VAL A 589 -47.51 16.15 54.59
CA VAL A 589 -48.93 15.77 54.58
C VAL A 589 -49.37 15.46 56.01
N THR A 590 -50.46 16.09 56.44
CA THR A 590 -51.09 15.82 57.72
C THR A 590 -52.21 14.80 57.52
N VAL A 591 -52.10 13.67 58.22
CA VAL A 591 -53.13 12.63 58.31
C VAL A 591 -54.01 12.95 59.52
N THR A 592 -55.32 13.04 59.31
CA THR A 592 -56.32 13.26 60.38
C THR A 592 -57.26 12.07 60.47
N CYS A 593 -57.33 11.38 61.61
CA CYS A 593 -58.28 10.28 61.80
C CYS A 593 -59.72 10.81 61.81
N ASN A 594 -60.65 10.05 61.21
CA ASN A 594 -62.07 10.35 61.20
C ASN A 594 -62.65 10.33 62.63
N GLN A 595 -63.75 11.05 62.84
CA GLN A 595 -64.40 11.15 64.15
C GLN A 595 -64.73 9.75 64.72
N GLY A 596 -64.22 9.44 65.90
CA GLY A 596 -64.35 8.13 66.56
C GLY A 596 -63.12 7.23 66.47
N TYR A 597 -62.10 7.62 65.69
CA TYR A 597 -60.81 6.93 65.56
C TYR A 597 -59.68 7.77 66.17
N ALA A 598 -58.58 7.11 66.56
CA ALA A 598 -57.37 7.73 67.08
C ALA A 598 -56.15 6.96 66.58
N MET A 599 -54.98 7.61 66.54
CA MET A 599 -53.74 7.01 66.07
C MET A 599 -53.43 5.70 66.79
N ALA A 600 -53.12 4.63 66.05
CA ALA A 600 -52.80 3.33 66.64
C ALA A 600 -51.57 3.37 67.56
N THR A 601 -50.67 4.33 67.36
CA THR A 601 -49.41 4.51 68.11
C THR A 601 -49.61 4.99 69.55
N ASP A 602 -50.54 5.93 69.79
CA ASP A 602 -50.74 6.54 71.12
C ASP A 602 -52.18 6.54 71.65
N ARG A 603 -53.17 6.22 70.79
CA ARG A 603 -54.61 6.23 71.07
C ARG A 603 -55.16 7.53 71.66
N GLN A 604 -54.44 8.64 71.51
CA GLN A 604 -54.82 9.95 72.06
C GLN A 604 -54.80 11.04 71.01
N THR A 605 -53.90 10.97 70.02
CA THR A 605 -53.82 11.97 68.96
C THR A 605 -54.72 11.61 67.79
N SER A 606 -55.31 12.64 67.18
CA SER A 606 -56.15 12.53 65.97
C SER A 606 -55.44 13.04 64.71
N GLN A 607 -54.22 13.60 64.84
CA GLN A 607 -53.45 14.20 63.75
C GLN A 607 -51.96 13.86 63.84
N PHE A 608 -51.35 13.58 62.69
CA PHE A 608 -49.93 13.29 62.54
C PHE A 608 -49.42 13.80 61.20
N SER A 609 -48.17 14.28 61.15
CA SER A 609 -47.56 14.81 59.95
C SER A 609 -46.45 13.88 59.46
N VAL A 610 -46.52 13.53 58.18
CA VAL A 610 -45.49 12.76 57.47
C VAL A 610 -44.88 13.63 56.38
N THR A 611 -43.58 13.46 56.14
CA THR A 611 -42.86 14.14 55.07
C THR A 611 -42.40 13.11 54.05
N CYS A 612 -42.57 13.39 52.76
CA CYS A 612 -42.00 12.54 51.71
C CYS A 612 -40.48 12.76 51.64
N ASP A 613 -39.70 11.78 52.10
CA ASP A 613 -38.24 11.76 52.09
C ASP A 613 -37.78 10.60 51.19
N VAL A 614 -37.22 10.94 50.03
CA VAL A 614 -36.71 10.04 48.97
C VAL A 614 -37.53 8.75 48.79
N ASN A 615 -38.67 8.85 48.10
CA ASN A 615 -39.61 7.73 47.81
C ASN A 615 -40.25 7.06 49.04
N GLN A 616 -40.01 7.53 50.27
CA GLN A 616 -40.63 7.01 51.50
C GLN A 616 -41.28 8.10 52.34
N TRP A 617 -42.36 7.76 53.04
CA TRP A 617 -42.98 8.67 54.01
C TRP A 617 -42.27 8.53 55.36
N VAL A 618 -41.73 9.63 55.87
CA VAL A 618 -41.01 9.66 57.15
C VAL A 618 -41.71 10.63 58.12
N PRO A 619 -42.12 10.18 59.31
CA PRO A 619 -42.06 8.78 59.79
C PRO A 619 -43.09 7.89 59.05
N ASP A 620 -42.96 6.56 59.16
CA ASP A 620 -43.93 5.63 58.58
C ASP A 620 -45.36 5.99 59.02
N PRO A 621 -46.32 6.12 58.09
CA PRO A 621 -47.66 6.58 58.41
C PRO A 621 -48.39 5.57 59.32
N PRO A 622 -48.82 5.98 60.54
CA PRO A 622 -49.55 5.12 61.45
C PRO A 622 -51.00 4.90 60.99
N ALA A 623 -51.58 3.75 61.35
CA ALA A 623 -52.99 3.46 61.11
C ALA A 623 -53.92 4.26 62.04
N CYS A 624 -55.12 4.55 61.53
CA CYS A 624 -56.33 4.89 62.29
C CYS A 624 -57.23 3.63 62.36
#